data_AF-A0A538GEH4-F1
#
_entry.id   AF-A0A538GEH4-F1
#
_cell.length_a   1.000
_cell.length_b   1.000
_cell.length_c   1.000
_cell.angle_alpha   90.00
_cell.angle_beta   90.00
_cell.angle_gamma   90.00
#
_symmetry.space_group_name_H-M   'P 1'
#
loop_
_entity.id
_entity.type
_entity.pdbx_description
1 polymer ?
#
loop_
_entity_poly.entity_id
_entity_poly.type
_entity_poly.pdbx_seq_one_letter_code
_entity_poly.pdbx_strand_id
1 'polypeptide(L)'
;MAVAVTLRNRELLALMTVGLLTAIGFATVYIALKSQISGGSLGYAVFFFGLYLVAHVVTRLTVPLADPYLLPMAALLTAIGVTEIYRLGPDKAFRQGLWIVIGVGVFAA
;
A
#
# COMPACT_ATOMS: atom_id res chain seq x y z
N MET A 1 2.74 1.14 32.48
CA MET A 1 2.24 -0.13 31.93
C MET A 1 2.03 0.07 30.43
N ALA A 2 2.89 -0.48 29.57
CA ALA A 2 2.69 -0.37 28.13
C ALA A 2 1.49 -1.23 27.72
N VAL A 3 0.48 -0.65 27.08
CA VAL A 3 -0.64 -1.41 26.52
C VAL A 3 -0.07 -2.35 25.45
N ALA A 4 -0.17 -3.65 25.68
CA ALA A 4 0.27 -4.64 24.70
C ALA A 4 -0.63 -4.57 23.46
N VAL A 5 -0.12 -3.98 22.38
CA VAL A 5 -0.82 -3.91 21.09
C VAL A 5 -0.92 -5.31 20.51
N THR A 6 -2.12 -5.74 20.12
CA THR A 6 -2.37 -7.04 19.47
C THR A 6 -1.65 -7.15 18.13
N LEU A 7 -1.37 -8.38 17.65
CA LEU A 7 -0.68 -8.60 16.37
C LEU A 7 -1.36 -7.83 15.23
N ARG A 8 -2.70 -7.93 15.11
CA ARG A 8 -3.45 -7.24 14.05
C ARG A 8 -3.44 -5.72 14.19
N ASN A 9 -3.46 -5.19 15.41
CA ASN A 9 -3.36 -3.74 15.60
C ASN A 9 -1.94 -3.24 15.26
N ARG A 10 -0.89 -4.05 15.51
CA ARG A 10 0.47 -3.73 15.06
C ARG A 10 0.58 -3.73 13.54
N GLU A 11 0.00 -4.73 12.89
CA GLU A 11 -0.09 -4.80 11.42
C GLU A 11 -0.80 -3.58 10.85
N LEU A 12 -1.94 -3.19 11.42
CA LEU A 12 -2.68 -1.99 11.00
C LEU A 12 -1.85 -0.72 11.19
N LEU A 13 -1.21 -0.53 12.35
CA LEU A 13 -0.34 0.63 12.59
C LEU A 13 0.81 0.69 11.59
N ALA A 14 1.45 -0.45 11.30
CA ALA A 14 2.50 -0.53 10.30
C ALA A 14 1.96 -0.19 8.90
N LEU A 15 0.79 -0.70 8.52
CA LEU A 15 0.12 -0.33 7.27
C LEU A 15 -0.19 1.17 7.21
N MET A 16 -0.65 1.80 8.30
CA MET A 16 -0.86 3.25 8.34
C MET A 16 0.44 4.02 8.08
N THR A 17 1.55 3.58 8.68
CA THR A 17 2.87 4.17 8.41
C THR A 17 3.27 4.00 6.94
N VAL A 18 3.09 2.80 6.38
CA VAL A 18 3.35 2.54 4.95
C VAL A 18 2.47 3.40 4.06
N GLY A 19 1.18 3.55 4.38
CA GLY A 19 0.24 4.39 3.65
C GLY A 19 0.68 5.86 3.63
N LEU A 20 1.12 6.38 4.78
CA LEU A 20 1.66 7.74 4.88
C LEU A 20 2.93 7.91 4.03
N LEU A 21 3.89 6.99 4.16
CA LEU A 21 5.12 7.02 3.37
C LEU A 21 4.85 6.94 1.86
N THR A 22 3.91 6.09 1.46
CA THR A 22 3.48 5.92 0.07
C THR A 22 2.82 7.18 -0.46
N ALA A 23 1.91 7.78 0.31
CA ALA A 23 1.24 9.01 -0.08
C ALA A 23 2.23 10.16 -0.30
N ILE A 24 3.20 10.33 0.61
CA ILE A 24 4.26 11.34 0.48
C ILE A 24 5.13 11.05 -0.75
N GLY A 25 5.67 9.83 -0.87
CA GLY A 25 6.57 9.46 -1.97
C GLY A 25 5.90 9.60 -3.35
N PHE A 26 4.67 9.10 -3.48
CA PHE A 26 3.92 9.21 -4.73
C PHE A 26 3.53 10.65 -5.06
N ALA A 27 3.12 11.45 -4.06
CA ALA A 27 2.84 12.87 -4.26
C ALA A 27 4.08 13.65 -4.74
N THR A 28 5.26 13.37 -4.17
CA THR A 28 6.52 13.99 -4.61
C THR A 28 6.81 13.68 -6.08
N VAL A 29 6.73 12.41 -6.49
CA VAL A 29 6.94 12.01 -7.89
C VAL A 29 5.89 12.63 -8.81
N TYR A 30 4.62 12.62 -8.41
CA TYR A 30 3.54 13.16 -9.21
C TYR A 30 3.71 14.67 -9.48
N ILE A 31 4.00 15.44 -8.43
CA ILE A 31 4.23 16.89 -8.53
C ILE A 31 5.44 17.16 -9.44
N ALA A 32 6.53 16.40 -9.29
CA ALA A 32 7.72 16.55 -10.12
C ALA A 32 7.45 16.27 -11.61
N LEU A 33 6.58 15.31 -11.93
CA LEU A 33 6.26 14.95 -13.32
C LEU A 33 5.20 15.84 -13.97
N LYS A 34 4.25 16.37 -13.20
CA LYS A 34 3.09 17.10 -13.74
C LYS A 34 3.13 18.60 -13.51
N SER A 35 4.07 19.10 -12.68
CA SER A 35 4.18 20.50 -12.27
C SER A 35 2.86 21.07 -11.71
N GLN A 36 2.01 20.20 -11.15
CA GLN A 36 0.69 20.55 -10.65
C GLN A 36 0.36 19.73 -9.41
N ILE A 37 -0.34 20.36 -8.47
CA ILE A 37 -0.98 19.69 -7.34
C ILE A 37 -2.40 19.34 -7.77
N SER A 38 -2.67 18.05 -7.95
CA SER A 38 -3.99 17.55 -8.37
C SER A 38 -4.41 16.41 -7.45
N GLY A 39 -5.71 16.33 -7.14
CA GLY A 39 -6.30 15.24 -6.36
C GLY A 39 -6.19 13.87 -7.03
N GLY A 40 -5.82 13.81 -8.32
CA GLY A 40 -5.57 12.55 -9.02
C GLY A 40 -4.48 11.70 -8.36
N SER A 41 -3.44 12.32 -7.78
CA SER A 41 -2.40 11.60 -7.04
C SER A 41 -2.92 10.99 -5.74
N LEU A 42 -3.85 11.68 -5.07
CA LEU A 42 -4.53 11.17 -3.88
C LEU A 42 -5.37 9.93 -4.20
N GLY A 43 -6.02 9.91 -5.37
CA GLY A 43 -6.82 8.77 -5.84
C GLY A 43 -5.99 7.48 -5.92
N TYR A 44 -4.78 7.54 -6.46
CA TYR A 44 -3.87 6.39 -6.50
C TYR A 44 -3.46 5.91 -5.11
N ALA A 45 -3.06 6.84 -4.22
CA ALA A 45 -2.67 6.49 -2.87
C ALA A 45 -3.82 5.81 -2.11
N VAL A 46 -5.03 6.36 -2.18
CA VAL A 46 -6.22 5.79 -1.54
C VAL A 46 -6.57 4.42 -2.12
N PHE A 47 -6.51 4.25 -3.44
CA PHE A 47 -6.82 2.98 -4.10
C PHE A 47 -5.88 1.86 -3.64
N PHE A 48 -4.57 2.07 -3.75
CA PHE A 48 -3.60 1.05 -3.36
C PHE A 48 -3.59 0.78 -1.86
N PHE A 49 -3.73 1.82 -1.04
CA PHE A 49 -3.87 1.64 0.41
C PHE A 49 -5.13 0.83 0.76
N GLY A 50 -6.24 1.09 0.08
CA GLY A 50 -7.49 0.34 0.22
C GLY A 50 -7.33 -1.16 -0.07
N LEU A 51 -6.55 -1.53 -1.10
CA LEU A 51 -6.26 -2.95 -1.39
C LEU A 51 -5.55 -3.65 -0.23
N TYR A 52 -4.57 -2.99 0.39
CA TYR A 52 -3.85 -3.56 1.53
C TYR A 52 -4.68 -3.54 2.82
N LEU A 53 -5.64 -2.62 2.97
CA LEU A 53 -6.64 -2.70 4.04
C LEU A 53 -7.57 -3.89 3.86
N VAL A 54 -7.99 -4.20 2.63
CA VAL A 54 -8.76 -5.43 2.34
C VAL A 54 -7.94 -6.66 2.71
N ALA A 55 -6.68 -6.72 2.28
CA ALA A 55 -5.77 -7.80 2.66
C ALA A 55 -5.60 -7.93 4.19
N HIS A 56 -5.52 -6.81 4.92
CA HIS A 56 -5.49 -6.81 6.38
C HIS A 56 -6.76 -7.36 7.01
N VAL A 57 -7.94 -7.03 6.47
CA VAL A 57 -9.20 -7.59 6.95
C VAL A 57 -9.21 -9.10 6.73
N VAL A 58 -8.74 -9.57 5.57
CA VAL A 58 -8.61 -11.01 5.29
C VAL A 58 -7.69 -11.69 6.29
N THR A 59 -6.48 -11.17 6.54
CA THR A 59 -5.56 -11.77 7.53
C THR A 59 -6.12 -11.75 8.93
N ARG A 60 -6.85 -10.70 9.30
CA ARG A 60 -7.52 -10.57 10.60
C ARG A 60 -8.59 -11.63 10.82
N LEU A 61 -9.26 -12.08 9.77
CA LEU A 61 -10.30 -13.10 9.84
C LEU A 61 -9.76 -14.53 9.69
N THR A 62 -8.77 -14.74 8.81
CA THR A 62 -8.32 -16.08 8.40
C THR A 62 -7.08 -16.57 9.16
N VAL A 63 -6.15 -15.67 9.48
CA VAL A 63 -4.85 -16.01 10.08
C VAL A 63 -4.51 -15.06 11.24
N PRO A 64 -5.32 -14.99 12.31
CA PRO A 64 -5.17 -13.99 13.37
C PRO A 64 -3.80 -14.00 14.04
N LEU A 65 -3.11 -15.15 14.05
CA LEU A 65 -1.81 -15.38 14.67
C LEU A 65 -0.60 -15.25 13.72
N ALA A 66 -0.80 -14.94 12.44
CA ALA A 66 0.30 -14.72 11.50
C ALA A 66 1.24 -13.58 11.94
N ASP A 67 2.46 -13.55 11.41
CA ASP A 67 3.40 -12.45 11.65
C ASP A 67 2.78 -11.11 11.16
N PRO A 68 2.74 -10.06 12.01
CA PRO A 68 2.10 -8.80 11.67
C PRO A 68 2.91 -7.89 10.74
N TYR A 69 4.15 -8.25 10.38
CA TYR A 69 5.06 -7.42 9.58
C TYR A 69 5.15 -7.85 8.12
N LEU A 70 4.76 -9.08 7.77
CA LEU A 70 4.85 -9.58 6.40
C LEU A 70 3.97 -8.78 5.42
N LEU A 71 2.70 -8.57 5.75
CA LEU A 71 1.79 -7.81 4.90
C LEU A 71 2.21 -6.33 4.75
N PRO A 72 2.58 -5.60 5.83
CA PRO A 72 3.13 -4.25 5.72
C PRO A 72 4.41 -4.17 4.88
N MET A 73 5.33 -5.13 5.01
CA MET A 73 6.55 -5.15 4.21
C MET A 73 6.25 -5.38 2.72
N ALA A 74 5.34 -6.29 2.40
CA ALA A 74 4.87 -6.47 1.03
C ALA A 74 4.21 -5.19 0.48
N ALA A 75 3.40 -4.51 1.29
CA ALA A 75 2.79 -3.24 0.92
C ALA A 75 3.84 -2.15 0.63
N LEU A 76 4.85 -2.03 1.49
CA LEU A 76 5.93 -1.06 1.34
C LEU A 76 6.74 -1.31 0.07
N LEU A 77 7.14 -2.56 -0.18
CA LEU A 77 7.89 -2.92 -1.38
C LEU A 77 7.08 -2.67 -2.65
N THR A 78 5.79 -3.03 -2.65
CA THR A 78 4.89 -2.73 -3.76
C THR A 78 4.74 -1.23 -3.99
N ALA A 79 4.59 -0.45 -2.93
CA ALA A 79 4.47 0.99 -3.01
C ALA A 79 5.73 1.65 -3.61
N ILE A 80 6.92 1.22 -3.17
CA ILE A 80 8.19 1.68 -3.74
C ILE A 80 8.26 1.32 -5.22
N GLY A 81 7.99 0.06 -5.56
CA GLY A 81 8.05 -0.42 -6.94
C GLY A 81 7.10 0.32 -7.88
N VAL A 82 5.83 0.50 -7.49
CA VAL A 82 4.85 1.21 -8.34
C VAL A 82 5.19 2.70 -8.46
N THR A 83 5.75 3.32 -7.40
CA THR A 83 6.16 4.72 -7.41
C THR A 83 7.34 4.95 -8.38
N GLU A 84 8.36 4.08 -8.35
CA GLU A 84 9.48 4.18 -9.28
C GLU A 84 9.06 3.83 -10.72
N ILE A 85 8.17 2.86 -10.92
CA ILE A 85 7.61 2.57 -12.25
C ILE A 85 6.85 3.80 -12.77
N TYR A 86 6.02 4.43 -11.94
CA TYR A 86 5.32 5.66 -12.32
C TYR A 86 6.30 6.80 -12.64
N ARG A 87 7.39 6.90 -11.89
CA ARG A 87 8.45 7.89 -12.14
C ARG A 87 9.13 7.70 -13.50
N LEU A 88 9.46 6.45 -13.86
CA LEU A 88 10.23 6.12 -15.07
C LEU A 88 9.35 5.92 -16.32
N GLY A 89 8.12 5.47 -16.14
CA GLY A 89 7.17 5.13 -17.21
C GLY A 89 5.73 5.17 -16.70
N PRO A 90 5.11 6.37 -16.63
CA PRO A 90 3.76 6.54 -16.08
C PRO A 90 2.70 5.63 -16.71
N ASP A 91 2.82 5.32 -18.00
CA ASP A 91 1.97 4.41 -18.75
C ASP A 91 2.06 2.95 -18.28
N LYS A 92 3.24 2.53 -17.81
CA LYS A 92 3.49 1.16 -17.31
C LYS A 92 2.96 0.95 -15.90
N ALA A 93 2.85 2.01 -15.10
CA ALA A 93 2.36 1.94 -13.72
C ALA A 93 0.92 1.41 -13.64
N PHE A 94 0.09 1.69 -14.64
CA PHE A 94 -1.27 1.14 -14.70
C PHE A 94 -1.27 -0.40 -14.80
N ARG A 95 -0.40 -0.97 -15.64
CA ARG A 95 -0.23 -2.42 -15.77
C ARG A 95 0.29 -3.03 -14.47
N GLN A 96 1.21 -2.34 -13.80
CA GLN A 96 1.67 -2.75 -12.47
C GLN A 96 0.50 -2.77 -11.46
N GLY A 97 -0.37 -1.77 -11.51
CA GLY A 97 -1.57 -1.70 -10.68
C GLY A 97 -2.47 -2.93 -10.84
N LEU A 98 -2.66 -3.41 -12.07
CA LEU A 98 -3.42 -4.64 -12.34
C LEU A 98 -2.78 -5.86 -11.68
N TRP A 99 -1.45 -6.00 -11.76
CA TRP A 99 -0.74 -7.10 -11.08
C TRP A 99 -0.87 -7.06 -9.57
N ILE A 100 -0.92 -5.87 -8.97
CA ILE A 100 -1.15 -5.70 -7.53
C ILE A 100 -2.56 -6.18 -7.15
N VAL A 101 -3.58 -5.80 -7.94
CA VAL A 101 -4.97 -6.27 -7.73
C VAL A 101 -5.06 -7.79 -7.83
N ILE A 102 -4.44 -8.38 -8.86
CA ILE A 102 -4.39 -9.84 -9.02
C ILE A 102 -3.69 -10.49 -7.83
N GLY A 103 -2.53 -9.97 -7.41
CA GLY A 103 -1.77 -10.50 -6.29
C GLY A 103 -2.57 -10.47 -4.98
N VAL A 104 -3.26 -9.36 -4.69
CA VAL A 104 -4.14 -9.25 -3.51
C VAL A 104 -5.35 -10.17 -3.63
N GLY A 105 -5.92 -10.31 -4.82
CA GLY A 105 -7.02 -11.24 -5.08
C GLY A 105 -6.63 -12.70 -4.82
N VAL A 106 -5.46 -13.12 -5.30
CA VAL A 106 -4.91 -14.47 -5.05
C VAL A 106 -4.55 -14.65 -3.57
N PHE A 107 -4.00 -13.63 -2.92
CA PHE A 107 -3.72 -13.65 -1.49
C PHE A 107 -4.99 -13.84 -0.63
N ALA A 108 -6.14 -13.35 -1.12
CA ALA A 108 -7.41 -13.39 -0.41
C ALA A 108 -8.27 -14.64 -0.72
N ALA A 109 -7.84 -15.49 -1.66
CA ALA A 109 -8.54 -16.71 -2.07
C ALA A 109 -8.19 -17.90 -1.15
#